data_AF-A0A3A8ELZ9-F1
#
_entry.id   AF-A0A3A8ELZ9-F1
#
_cell.length_a   1.000
_cell.length_b   1.000
_cell.length_c   1.000
_cell.angle_alpha   90.00
_cell.angle_beta   90.00
_cell.angle_gamma   90.00
#
_symmetry.space_group_name_H-M   'P 1'
#
loop_
_entity.id
_entity.type
_entity.pdbx_description
1 polymer ?
#
loop_
_entity_poly.entity_id
_entity_poly.type
_entity_poly.pdbx_seq_one_letter_code
_entity_poly.pdbx_strand_id
1 'polypeptide(L)'
;MIYIIAMLLLGILVVLIAMWQNKGELTQSKPKINKLHFKNNVTAFEYAEKYLSGDLVENMAYVGIVEGVDTKEGTQQAVIKIAVNGGASYVFGFTNSKKYHLTKGNLILWGLIDRLTLENDIRIVAAGTILAVIAPSHDVITGKWDLKYDLTMR
;
A
#
# COMPACT_ATOMS: atom_id res chain seq x y z
N MET A 1 -45.51 -47.64 -28.54
CA MET A 1 -44.08 -47.31 -28.79
C MET A 1 -43.82 -45.81 -28.82
N ILE A 2 -44.61 -45.01 -29.55
CA ILE A 2 -44.48 -43.53 -29.63
C ILE A 2 -44.59 -42.84 -28.25
N TYR A 3 -45.50 -43.29 -27.37
CA TYR A 3 -45.68 -42.70 -26.03
C TYR A 3 -44.46 -42.83 -25.10
N ILE A 4 -43.67 -43.90 -25.25
CA ILE A 4 -42.47 -44.12 -24.43
C ILE A 4 -41.37 -43.12 -24.80
N ILE A 5 -41.23 -42.83 -26.09
CA ILE A 5 -40.28 -41.84 -26.61
C ILE A 5 -40.67 -40.42 -26.15
N ALA A 6 -41.98 -40.10 -26.17
CA ALA A 6 -42.47 -38.80 -25.72
C ALA A 6 -42.23 -38.56 -24.22
N MET A 7 -42.43 -39.58 -23.37
CA MET A 7 -42.14 -39.50 -21.92
C MET A 7 -40.65 -39.28 -21.63
N LEU A 8 -39.76 -39.94 -22.39
CA LEU A 8 -38.32 -39.80 -22.26
C LEU A 8 -37.84 -38.38 -22.62
N LEU A 9 -38.38 -37.82 -23.71
CA LEU A 9 -38.06 -36.46 -24.14
C LEU A 9 -38.55 -35.41 -23.13
N LEU A 10 -39.73 -35.63 -22.53
CA LEU A 10 -40.26 -34.74 -21.49
C LEU A 10 -39.38 -34.75 -20.24
N GLY A 11 -38.90 -35.93 -19.82
CA GLY A 11 -37.98 -36.07 -18.69
C GLY A 11 -36.66 -35.33 -18.90
N ILE A 12 -36.07 -35.46 -20.09
CA ILE A 12 -34.83 -34.74 -20.46
C ILE A 12 -35.07 -33.23 -20.45
N LEU A 13 -36.21 -32.76 -20.98
CA LEU A 13 -36.55 -31.34 -21.03
C LEU A 13 -36.66 -30.74 -19.61
N VAL A 14 -37.28 -31.45 -18.67
CA VAL A 14 -37.41 -30.99 -17.27
C VAL A 14 -36.04 -30.86 -16.60
N VAL A 15 -35.13 -31.83 -16.83
CA VAL A 15 -33.77 -31.77 -16.29
C VAL A 15 -32.99 -30.57 -16.88
N LEU A 16 -33.14 -30.32 -18.18
CA LEU A 16 -32.48 -29.17 -18.83
C LEU A 16 -32.99 -27.84 -18.30
N ILE A 17 -34.30 -27.71 -18.06
CA ILE A 17 -34.90 -26.50 -17.46
C ILE A 17 -34.38 -26.31 -16.02
N ALA A 18 -34.31 -27.36 -15.22
CA ALA A 18 -33.77 -27.30 -13.85
C ALA A 18 -32.28 -26.90 -13.84
N MET A 19 -31.48 -27.46 -14.76
CA MET A 19 -30.06 -27.08 -14.91
C MET A 19 -29.88 -25.63 -15.38
N TRP A 20 -30.81 -25.12 -16.20
CA TRP A 20 -30.78 -23.73 -16.66
C TRP A 20 -31.17 -22.74 -15.55
N GLN A 21 -32.19 -23.07 -14.75
CA GLN A 21 -32.58 -22.27 -13.58
C GLN A 21 -31.51 -22.26 -12.48
N ASN A 22 -30.84 -23.39 -12.25
CA ASN A 22 -29.80 -23.51 -11.23
C ASN A 22 -28.49 -22.77 -11.61
N LYS A 23 -28.29 -22.43 -12.90
CA LYS A 23 -27.16 -21.59 -13.35
C LYS A 23 -27.32 -20.11 -12.96
N GLY A 24 -28.51 -19.68 -12.52
CA GLY A 24 -28.81 -18.31 -12.09
C GLY A 24 -28.24 -17.94 -10.72
N GLU A 25 -27.85 -18.91 -9.89
CA GLU A 25 -27.20 -18.68 -8.60
C GLU A 25 -25.66 -18.68 -8.71
N LEU A 26 -25.14 -18.05 -9.77
CA LEU A 26 -23.72 -17.69 -9.84
C LEU A 26 -23.45 -16.60 -8.80
N THR A 27 -23.14 -17.06 -7.59
CA THR A 27 -22.26 -16.43 -6.60
C THR A 27 -22.29 -14.90 -6.66
N GLN A 28 -23.12 -14.29 -5.82
CA GLN A 28 -22.74 -12.98 -5.28
C GLN A 28 -21.46 -13.21 -4.47
N SER A 29 -20.30 -13.15 -5.12
CA SER A 29 -19.03 -13.13 -4.42
C SER A 29 -19.08 -11.92 -3.50
N LYS A 30 -19.07 -12.14 -2.18
CA LYS A 30 -18.86 -11.04 -1.21
C LYS A 30 -17.75 -10.15 -1.75
N PRO A 31 -17.89 -8.82 -1.74
CA PRO A 31 -16.81 -7.94 -2.18
C PRO A 31 -15.57 -8.33 -1.38
N LYS A 32 -14.56 -8.86 -2.06
CA LYS A 32 -13.25 -9.10 -1.45
C LYS A 32 -12.71 -7.71 -1.14
N ILE A 33 -12.83 -7.28 0.10
CA ILE A 33 -12.25 -6.02 0.58
C ILE A 33 -10.74 -6.23 0.58
N ASN A 34 -10.12 -5.93 -0.56
CA ASN A 34 -8.68 -6.09 -0.76
C ASN A 34 -7.90 -4.84 -0.37
N LYS A 35 -8.60 -3.72 -0.15
CA LYS A 35 -8.02 -2.43 0.21
C LYS A 35 -8.47 -1.99 1.59
N LEU A 36 -7.49 -1.65 2.40
CA LEU A 36 -7.68 -0.85 3.59
C LEU A 36 -7.66 0.63 3.17
N HIS A 37 -8.66 1.37 3.64
CA HIS A 37 -8.71 2.83 3.51
C HIS A 37 -8.63 3.41 4.91
N PHE A 38 -7.57 4.15 5.19
CA PHE A 38 -7.36 4.74 6.50
C PHE A 38 -7.95 6.16 6.54
N LYS A 39 -8.41 6.57 7.72
CA LYS A 39 -9.03 7.88 7.93
C LYS A 39 -8.08 9.03 7.57
N ASN A 40 -6.79 8.87 7.82
CA ASN A 40 -5.75 9.85 7.55
C ASN A 40 -4.37 9.18 7.44
N ASN A 41 -3.37 9.98 7.09
CA ASN A 41 -1.98 9.53 6.94
C ASN A 41 -1.37 9.00 8.24
N VAL A 42 -1.76 9.55 9.40
CA VAL A 42 -1.23 9.10 10.71
C VAL A 42 -1.69 7.68 11.00
N THR A 43 -2.99 7.39 10.84
CA THR A 43 -3.53 6.04 11.06
C THR A 43 -2.98 5.02 10.06
N ALA A 44 -2.69 5.45 8.82
CA ALA A 44 -2.00 4.62 7.85
C ALA A 44 -0.56 4.29 8.27
N PHE A 45 0.16 5.28 8.80
CA PHE A 45 1.50 5.10 9.33
C PHE A 45 1.51 4.16 10.56
N GLU A 46 0.60 4.35 11.51
CA GLU A 46 0.43 3.47 12.68
C GLU A 46 0.19 2.01 12.27
N TYR A 47 -0.58 1.78 11.20
CA TYR A 47 -0.75 0.45 10.62
C TYR A 47 0.57 -0.11 10.08
N ALA A 48 1.32 0.68 9.30
CA ALA A 48 2.61 0.25 8.78
C ALA A 48 3.61 -0.06 9.89
N GLU A 49 3.67 0.79 10.92
CA GLU A 49 4.50 0.61 12.12
C GLU A 49 4.18 -0.69 12.84
N LYS A 50 2.89 -1.04 12.97
CA LYS A 50 2.48 -2.23 13.71
C LYS A 50 2.57 -3.53 12.93
N TYR A 51 2.33 -3.51 11.61
CA TYR A 51 2.08 -4.72 10.83
C TYR A 51 3.06 -4.92 9.68
N LEU A 52 3.74 -3.87 9.21
CA LEU A 52 4.64 -3.91 8.05
C LEU A 52 6.09 -3.60 8.42
N SER A 53 6.39 -3.33 9.70
CA SER A 53 7.74 -3.02 10.16
C SER A 53 8.64 -4.25 10.04
N GLY A 54 9.72 -4.12 9.28
CA GLY A 54 10.82 -5.08 9.23
C GLY A 54 12.14 -4.44 9.64
N ASP A 55 13.22 -5.20 9.55
CA ASP A 55 14.56 -4.68 9.75
C ASP A 55 14.91 -3.62 8.71
N LEU A 56 15.73 -2.65 9.09
CA LEU A 56 16.25 -1.63 8.17
C LEU A 56 17.37 -2.23 7.30
N VAL A 57 17.09 -2.50 6.04
CA VAL A 57 17.95 -3.18 5.06
C VAL A 57 18.06 -2.34 3.80
N GLU A 58 19.21 -2.41 3.13
CA GLU A 58 19.45 -1.75 1.85
C GLU A 58 18.50 -2.28 0.76
N ASN A 59 18.24 -1.46 -0.26
CA ASN A 59 17.37 -1.79 -1.39
C ASN A 59 15.89 -2.07 -1.04
N MET A 60 15.46 -1.72 0.16
CA MET A 60 14.07 -1.78 0.60
C MET A 60 13.46 -0.38 0.70
N ALA A 61 12.14 -0.30 0.49
CA ALA A 61 11.36 0.91 0.68
C ALA A 61 10.48 0.78 1.93
N TYR A 62 10.47 1.84 2.73
CA TYR A 62 9.76 1.91 4.01
C TYR A 62 8.68 2.97 3.95
N VAL A 63 7.56 2.70 4.62
CA VAL A 63 6.53 3.70 4.83
C VAL A 63 7.01 4.68 5.88
N GLY A 64 6.92 5.97 5.56
CA GLY A 64 7.29 7.04 6.47
C GLY A 64 6.25 8.14 6.54
N ILE A 65 6.26 8.88 7.65
CA ILE A 65 5.54 10.14 7.80
C ILE A 65 6.53 11.28 8.00
N VAL A 66 6.32 12.36 7.25
CA VAL A 66 7.19 13.55 7.28
C VAL A 66 6.92 14.35 8.55
N GLU A 67 7.95 14.62 9.35
CA GLU A 67 7.86 15.35 10.61
C GLU A 67 8.31 16.81 10.49
N GLY A 68 9.22 17.08 9.56
CA GLY A 68 9.70 18.42 9.23
C GLY A 68 10.32 18.43 7.83
N VAL A 69 10.23 19.57 7.15
CA VAL A 69 10.79 19.78 5.81
C VAL A 69 11.58 21.07 5.82
N ASP A 70 12.75 21.02 5.20
CA ASP A 70 13.58 22.17 4.85
C ASP A 70 13.88 22.11 3.34
N THR A 71 13.95 23.26 2.69
CA THR A 71 14.27 23.34 1.26
C THR A 71 15.53 24.15 1.08
N LYS A 72 16.59 23.50 0.61
CA LYS A 72 17.89 24.12 0.33
C LYS A 72 18.28 23.88 -1.11
N GLU A 73 18.57 24.96 -1.83
CA GLU A 73 19.10 24.92 -3.20
C GLU A 73 18.22 24.11 -4.19
N GLY A 74 16.90 24.10 -3.98
CA GLY A 74 15.97 23.36 -4.83
C GLY A 74 15.84 21.86 -4.50
N THR A 75 16.56 21.39 -3.49
CA THR A 75 16.41 20.06 -2.90
C THR A 75 15.56 20.15 -1.63
N GLN A 76 14.56 19.28 -1.53
CA GLN A 76 13.74 19.16 -0.32
C GLN A 76 14.36 18.10 0.58
N GLN A 77 14.69 18.49 1.80
CA GLN A 77 15.23 17.64 2.86
C GLN A 77 14.17 17.48 3.94
N ALA A 78 14.02 16.29 4.50
CA ALA A 78 12.99 16.03 5.49
C ALA A 78 13.52 15.16 6.63
N VAL A 79 13.04 15.45 7.84
CA VAL A 79 13.07 14.52 8.96
C VAL A 79 11.84 13.64 8.86
N ILE A 80 12.03 12.33 8.83
CA ILE A 80 10.99 11.34 8.58
C ILE A 80 10.98 10.35 9.72
N LYS A 81 9.78 10.00 10.19
CA LYS A 81 9.56 8.84 11.05
C LYS A 81 9.17 7.66 10.15
N ILE A 82 9.99 6.60 10.09
CA ILE A 82 9.74 5.40 9.27
C ILE A 82 9.33 4.21 10.12
N ALA A 83 8.51 3.32 9.56
CA ALA A 83 8.06 2.08 10.19
C ALA A 83 9.08 0.94 10.04
N VAL A 84 9.84 0.64 11.10
CA VAL A 84 10.93 -0.35 11.13
C VAL A 84 11.13 -0.95 12.52
N ASN A 85 11.75 -2.13 12.60
CA ASN A 85 12.19 -2.77 13.85
C ASN A 85 11.09 -2.96 14.91
N GLY A 86 9.85 -3.26 14.49
CA GLY A 86 8.71 -3.41 15.41
C GLY A 86 8.17 -2.10 15.98
N GLY A 87 8.54 -0.97 15.38
CA GLY A 87 8.11 0.36 15.79
C GLY A 87 8.49 1.41 14.75
N ALA A 88 9.05 2.52 15.22
CA ALA A 88 9.47 3.60 14.35
C ALA A 88 10.85 4.15 14.68
N SER A 89 11.54 4.63 13.64
CA SER A 89 12.85 5.29 13.76
C SER A 89 12.87 6.59 12.98
N TYR A 90 13.68 7.54 13.43
CA TYR A 90 13.90 8.80 12.72
C TYR A 90 15.03 8.65 11.69
N VAL A 91 14.78 9.13 10.47
CA VAL A 91 15.73 9.12 9.35
C VAL A 91 15.71 10.47 8.63
N PHE A 92 16.78 10.74 7.88
CA PHE A 92 16.81 11.82 6.91
C PHE A 92 16.35 11.32 5.54
N GLY A 93 15.51 12.12 4.89
CA GLY A 93 15.11 11.92 3.51
C GLY A 93 15.42 13.13 2.65
N PHE A 94 15.72 12.88 1.39
CA PHE A 94 15.85 13.94 0.39
C PHE A 94 15.11 13.59 -0.89
N THR A 95 14.67 14.62 -1.59
CA THR A 95 14.19 14.53 -2.98
C THR A 95 14.52 15.82 -3.71
N ASN A 96 15.02 15.69 -4.95
CA ASN A 96 15.19 16.85 -5.83
C ASN A 96 14.01 16.97 -6.82
N SER A 97 12.93 16.20 -6.60
CA SER A 97 11.72 16.33 -7.40
C SER A 97 11.07 17.69 -7.16
N LYS A 98 10.88 18.44 -8.26
CA LYS A 98 10.14 19.70 -8.27
C LYS A 98 8.64 19.52 -8.52
N LYS A 99 8.20 18.28 -8.75
CA LYS A 99 6.80 17.96 -9.10
C LYS A 99 5.84 18.10 -7.93
N TYR A 100 6.36 18.06 -6.70
CA TYR A 100 5.55 18.07 -5.49
C TYR A 100 6.31 18.74 -4.34
N HIS A 101 5.61 19.57 -3.57
CA HIS A 101 6.15 20.21 -2.38
C HIS A 101 5.79 19.38 -1.13
N LEU A 102 6.79 18.81 -0.49
CA LEU A 102 6.63 18.02 0.73
C LEU A 102 6.20 18.90 1.90
N THR A 103 5.22 18.41 2.65
CA THR A 103 4.77 19.05 3.88
C THR A 103 4.79 18.07 5.04
N LYS A 104 4.87 18.60 6.27
CA LYS A 104 4.64 17.81 7.48
C LYS A 104 3.33 17.02 7.38
N GLY A 105 3.35 15.77 7.85
CA GLY A 105 2.22 14.84 7.82
C GLY A 105 2.01 14.12 6.48
N ASN A 106 2.84 14.35 5.46
CA ASN A 106 2.79 13.55 4.24
C ASN A 106 3.21 12.11 4.51
N LEU A 107 2.42 11.16 3.99
CA LEU A 107 2.76 9.74 3.98
C LEU A 107 3.58 9.45 2.72
N ILE A 108 4.71 8.79 2.89
CA ILE A 108 5.71 8.62 1.83
C ILE A 108 6.26 7.19 1.78
N LEU A 109 6.88 6.85 0.65
CA LEU A 109 7.84 5.76 0.56
C LEU A 109 9.25 6.33 0.58
N TRP A 110 10.10 5.78 1.43
CA TRP A 110 11.50 6.19 1.61
C TRP A 110 12.42 4.99 1.41
N GLY A 111 13.50 5.15 0.65
CA GLY A 111 14.49 4.11 0.40
C GLY A 111 15.81 4.42 1.08
N LEU A 112 16.41 3.42 1.73
CA LEU A 112 17.70 3.53 2.42
C LEU A 112 18.85 3.78 1.41
N ILE A 113 19.74 4.72 1.72
CA ILE A 113 21.00 4.93 1.00
C ILE A 113 22.18 4.61 1.91
N ASP A 114 22.18 5.13 3.13
CA ASP A 114 23.28 4.93 4.06
C ASP A 114 22.79 4.91 5.51
N ARG A 115 23.48 4.16 6.36
CA ARG A 115 23.24 4.12 7.81
C ARG A 115 24.08 5.19 8.48
N LEU A 116 23.46 5.93 9.39
CA LEU A 116 24.13 6.99 10.12
C LEU A 116 24.37 6.55 11.56
N THR A 117 25.59 6.74 12.03
CA THR A 117 25.92 6.63 13.45
C THR A 117 26.09 8.05 13.98
N LEU A 118 24.99 8.71 14.30
CA LEU A 118 24.99 10.05 14.89
C LEU A 118 24.69 9.95 16.39
N GLU A 119 25.63 10.43 17.22
CA GLU A 119 25.43 10.64 18.65
C GLU A 119 24.68 11.96 18.89
N ASN A 120 23.39 12.00 18.52
CA ASN A 120 22.54 13.17 18.71
C ASN A 120 21.32 12.81 19.57
N ASP A 121 20.74 13.80 20.27
CA ASP A 121 19.55 13.63 21.14
C ASP A 121 18.34 13.05 20.41
N ILE A 122 18.21 13.39 19.12
CA ILE A 122 17.30 12.71 18.19
C ILE A 122 18.16 11.69 17.46
N ARG A 123 18.10 10.42 17.88
CA ARG A 123 18.87 9.32 17.27
C ARG A 123 18.38 9.09 15.83
N ILE A 124 18.93 9.85 14.90
CA ILE A 124 18.73 9.66 13.47
C ILE A 124 19.64 8.53 13.02
N VAL A 125 19.04 7.46 12.50
CA VAL A 125 19.75 6.18 12.28
C VAL A 125 20.19 5.96 10.83
N ALA A 126 19.67 6.76 9.88
CA ALA A 126 19.95 6.58 8.46
C ALA A 126 19.58 7.81 7.62
N ALA A 127 20.12 7.84 6.39
CA ALA A 127 19.77 8.76 5.32
C ALA A 127 19.33 7.99 4.06
N GLY A 128 18.46 8.61 3.28
CA GLY A 128 17.85 7.96 2.12
C GLY A 128 17.05 8.89 1.22
N THR A 129 16.50 8.34 0.15
CA THR A 129 15.71 9.10 -0.83
C THR A 129 14.21 8.93 -0.58
N ILE A 130 13.47 10.03 -0.71
CA ILE A 130 12.00 10.01 -0.73
C ILE A 130 11.57 9.66 -2.15
N LEU A 131 11.01 8.46 -2.30
CA LEU A 131 10.69 7.85 -3.59
C LEU A 131 9.31 8.29 -4.11
N ALA A 132 8.33 8.42 -3.21
CA ALA A 132 6.96 8.73 -3.57
C ALA A 132 6.18 9.33 -2.40
N VAL A 133 5.13 10.08 -2.73
CA VAL A 133 4.04 10.41 -1.80
C VAL A 133 2.91 9.42 -2.05
N ILE A 134 2.40 8.81 -0.98
CA ILE A 134 1.37 7.78 -1.05
C ILE A 134 0.06 8.21 -0.39
N ALA A 135 -1.02 7.59 -0.82
CA ALA A 135 -2.33 7.75 -0.22
C ALA A 135 -2.45 6.87 1.04
N PRO A 136 -3.35 7.22 1.98
CA PRO A 136 -3.67 6.37 3.12
C PRO A 136 -4.55 5.19 2.67
N SER A 137 -4.06 4.39 1.72
CA SER A 137 -4.71 3.16 1.27
C SER A 137 -3.69 2.10 0.91
N HIS A 138 -3.94 0.88 1.38
CA HIS A 138 -3.05 -0.27 1.25
C HIS A 138 -3.83 -1.48 0.76
N ASP A 139 -3.32 -2.11 -0.29
CA ASP A 139 -3.85 -3.36 -0.83
C ASP A 139 -3.20 -4.55 -0.10
N VAL A 140 -3.99 -5.27 0.69
CA VAL A 140 -3.50 -6.36 1.57
C VAL A 140 -3.14 -7.63 0.81
N ILE A 141 -3.57 -7.77 -0.45
CA ILE A 141 -3.22 -8.94 -1.28
C ILE A 141 -1.86 -8.72 -1.95
N THR A 142 -1.67 -7.54 -2.52
CA THR A 142 -0.44 -7.20 -3.27
C THR A 142 0.64 -6.58 -2.38
N GLY A 143 0.29 -6.14 -1.16
CA GLY A 143 1.17 -5.41 -0.26
C GLY A 143 1.49 -3.98 -0.71
N LYS A 144 0.76 -3.45 -1.71
CA LYS A 144 1.07 -2.16 -2.33
C LYS A 144 0.29 -1.02 -1.70
N TRP A 145 0.96 0.13 -1.60
CA TRP A 145 0.32 1.41 -1.25
C TRP A 145 -0.11 2.13 -2.52
N ASP A 146 -1.25 2.82 -2.45
CA ASP A 146 -1.70 3.67 -3.56
C ASP A 146 -0.80 4.89 -3.69
N LEU A 147 -0.28 5.14 -4.89
CA LEU A 147 0.66 6.23 -5.16
C LEU A 147 -0.09 7.52 -5.50
N LYS A 148 0.25 8.63 -4.83
CA LYS A 148 -0.24 9.97 -5.18
C LYS A 148 0.70 10.68 -6.14
N TYR A 149 2.00 10.65 -5.83
CA TYR A 149 3.02 11.31 -6.62
C TYR A 149 4.29 10.47 -6.65
N ASP A 150 4.81 10.23 -7.85
CA ASP A 150 6.11 9.60 -8.07
C ASP A 150 7.19 10.68 -8.05
N LEU A 151 8.15 10.53 -7.16
CA LEU A 151 9.26 11.47 -6.95
C LEU A 151 10.58 10.95 -7.48
N THR A 152 10.60 9.75 -8.07
CA THR A 152 11.78 9.26 -8.79
C THR A 152 11.99 10.11 -10.05
N MET A 153 13.25 10.44 -10.33
CA MET A 153 13.59 11.15 -11.56
C MET A 153 13.47 10.18 -12.75
N ARG A 154 12.88 10.66 -13.84
CA ARG A 154 13.12 10.12 -15.17
C ARG A 154 14.07 11.05 -15.89
#